data_AF-A0A091HBF2-F1
#
_entry.id   AF-A0A091HBF2-F1
#
_cell.length_a   1.000
_cell.length_b   1.000
_cell.length_c   1.000
_cell.angle_alpha   90.00
_cell.angle_beta   90.00
_cell.angle_gamma   90.00
#
_symmetry.space_group_name_H-M   'P 1'
#
loop_
_entity.id
_entity.type
_entity.pdbx_description
1 polymer ?
#
loop_
_entity_poly.entity_id
_entity_poly.type
_entity_poly.pdbx_seq_one_letter_code
_entity_poly.pdbx_strand_id
1 'polypeptide(L)'
;LAGVVRSVKETLSSQFVENCKGVVQRLTLQEHKMVWNRTTHLWNDYEKIIHQRTNTTPFDLVPQEAGAGMAVRVMKPLEAAELSLETVYEKFHPSVQSFTDVIGHYISGERPKGIQETEQMLKVGTALTGGGELVLDNATIDEFRQAQERLLHETSAEGSETLKNACVVCLSAPKSCVFLECGHVCSCSECYQALPEPKKCPMCRQSISRVVPLYNS
;
A
#
# COMPACT_ATOMS: atom_id res chain seq x y z
N LEU A 1 -14.80 -5.77 7.29
CA LEU A 1 -13.84 -4.66 7.28
C LEU A 1 -14.29 -3.62 6.25
N ALA A 2 -14.41 -2.35 6.63
CA ALA A 2 -14.69 -1.26 5.71
C ALA A 2 -13.41 -0.44 5.48
N GLY A 3 -13.13 -0.06 4.24
CA GLY A 3 -11.96 0.73 3.90
C GLY A 3 -11.96 1.24 2.48
N VAL A 4 -11.02 2.14 2.20
CA VAL A 4 -10.79 2.70 0.86
C VAL A 4 -9.78 1.83 0.13
N VAL A 5 -10.10 1.50 -1.12
CA VAL A 5 -9.21 0.73 -2.01
C VAL A 5 -7.96 1.54 -2.33
N ARG A 6 -6.79 0.99 -1.99
CA ARG A 6 -5.47 1.48 -2.42
C ARG A 6 -4.72 0.42 -3.22
N SER A 7 -4.06 0.84 -4.29
CA SER A 7 -3.15 -0.02 -5.04
C SER A 7 -1.86 -0.31 -4.26
N VAL A 8 -1.45 -1.57 -4.22
CA VAL A 8 -0.14 -1.98 -3.66
C VAL A 8 0.98 -1.89 -4.70
N LYS A 9 0.65 -2.20 -5.96
CA LYS A 9 1.56 -2.22 -7.12
C LYS A 9 1.01 -1.32 -8.22
N GLU A 10 1.41 -1.59 -9.47
CA GLU A 10 0.84 -0.96 -10.66
C GLU A 10 -0.68 -1.17 -10.72
N THR A 11 -1.37 -0.07 -11.00
CA THR A 11 -2.82 -0.03 -11.22
C THR A 11 -3.18 -0.51 -12.61
N LEU A 12 -4.37 -1.08 -12.76
CA LEU A 12 -4.97 -1.28 -14.06
C LEU A 12 -5.49 0.05 -14.58
N SER A 13 -5.18 0.38 -15.83
CA SER A 13 -5.69 1.57 -16.50
C SER A 13 -6.81 1.18 -17.45
N SER A 14 -7.87 1.98 -17.49
CA SER A 14 -8.90 1.85 -18.50
C SER A 14 -8.29 2.01 -19.89
N GLN A 15 -8.78 1.22 -20.85
CA GLN A 15 -8.38 1.34 -22.26
C GLN A 15 -9.22 2.38 -23.02
N PHE A 16 -10.33 2.84 -22.45
CA PHE A 16 -11.28 3.74 -23.10
C PHE A 16 -11.41 5.11 -22.43
N VAL A 17 -11.06 5.22 -21.14
CA VAL A 17 -11.22 6.43 -20.33
C VAL A 17 -9.88 6.86 -19.75
N GLU A 18 -9.44 8.07 -20.09
CA GLU A 18 -8.22 8.65 -19.55
C GLU A 18 -8.30 8.82 -18.03
N ASN A 19 -7.17 8.61 -17.35
CA ASN A 19 -7.01 8.74 -15.89
C ASN A 19 -7.92 7.84 -15.04
N CYS A 20 -8.63 6.88 -15.64
CA CYS A 20 -9.43 5.91 -14.90
C CYS A 20 -8.55 4.72 -14.48
N LYS A 21 -8.27 4.62 -13.18
CA LYS A 21 -7.41 3.60 -12.58
C LYS A 21 -8.17 2.71 -11.61
N GLY A 22 -7.89 1.42 -11.63
CA GLY A 22 -8.52 0.44 -10.76
C GLY A 22 -7.64 -0.74 -10.41
N VAL A 23 -8.19 -1.61 -9.57
CA VAL A 23 -7.54 -2.82 -9.06
C VAL A 23 -8.17 -4.10 -9.61
N VAL A 24 -9.39 -3.99 -10.13
CA VAL A 24 -10.09 -5.01 -10.91
C VAL A 24 -10.66 -4.35 -12.15
N GLN A 25 -10.50 -5.00 -13.31
CA GLN A 25 -11.00 -4.55 -14.60
C GLN A 25 -11.68 -5.72 -15.30
N ARG A 26 -12.91 -5.53 -15.77
CA ARG A 26 -13.67 -6.49 -16.56
C ARG A 26 -14.02 -5.87 -17.91
N LEU A 27 -13.59 -6.51 -18.99
CA LEU A 27 -13.93 -6.15 -20.36
C LEU A 27 -14.89 -7.20 -20.89
N THR A 28 -16.07 -6.78 -21.36
CA THR A 28 -17.11 -7.69 -21.87
C THR A 28 -17.53 -7.24 -23.27
N LEU A 29 -17.54 -8.20 -24.20
CA LEU A 29 -18.17 -8.06 -25.51
C LEU A 29 -19.43 -8.92 -25.52
N GLN A 30 -20.58 -8.28 -25.70
CA GLN A 30 -21.89 -8.93 -25.69
C GLN A 30 -22.58 -8.77 -27.05
N GLU A 31 -23.00 -9.87 -27.65
CA GLU A 31 -23.84 -9.90 -28.84
C GLU A 31 -25.29 -9.61 -28.44
N HIS A 32 -25.97 -8.76 -29.21
CA HIS A 32 -27.41 -8.59 -29.17
C HIS A 32 -27.98 -9.03 -30.52
N LYS A 33 -28.94 -9.97 -30.49
CA LYS A 33 -29.66 -10.43 -31.68
C LYS A 33 -31.13 -10.70 -31.36
N MET A 34 -31.95 -10.79 -32.39
CA MET A 34 -33.31 -11.33 -32.29
C MET A 34 -33.34 -12.72 -32.89
N VAL A 35 -34.05 -13.64 -32.24
CA VAL A 35 -34.25 -15.01 -32.70
C VAL A 35 -35.74 -15.22 -32.98
N TRP A 36 -36.07 -15.75 -34.15
CA TRP A 36 -37.43 -16.07 -34.54
C TRP A 36 -37.91 -17.30 -33.78
N ASN A 37 -38.96 -17.13 -32.98
CA ASN A 37 -39.64 -18.23 -32.33
C ASN A 37 -40.69 -18.82 -33.27
N ARG A 38 -40.44 -20.05 -33.76
CA ARG A 38 -41.34 -20.74 -34.70
C ARG A 38 -42.71 -21.11 -34.11
N THR A 39 -42.81 -21.22 -32.78
CA THR A 39 -44.04 -21.60 -32.10
C THR A 39 -44.96 -20.41 -31.88
N THR A 40 -44.39 -19.27 -31.50
CA THR A 40 -45.17 -18.05 -31.23
C THR A 40 -45.24 -17.12 -32.44
N HIS A 41 -44.45 -17.38 -33.49
CA HIS A 41 -44.29 -16.50 -34.64
C HIS A 41 -43.88 -15.07 -34.24
N LEU A 42 -43.05 -14.94 -33.20
CA LEU A 42 -42.54 -13.67 -32.70
C LEU A 42 -41.01 -13.66 -32.69
N TRP A 43 -40.45 -12.47 -32.85
CA TRP A 43 -39.02 -12.23 -32.64
C TRP A 43 -38.76 -12.00 -31.16
N ASN A 44 -37.88 -12.81 -30.57
CA ASN A 44 -37.44 -12.67 -29.18
C ASN A 44 -36.04 -12.08 -29.13
N ASP A 45 -35.81 -11.12 -28.24
CA ASP A 45 -34.45 -10.63 -27.96
C ASP A 45 -33.60 -11.73 -27.30
N TYR A 46 -32.35 -11.78 -27.71
CA TYR A 46 -31.35 -12.72 -27.21
C TYR A 46 -30.02 -12.01 -27.07
N GLU A 47 -29.39 -12.21 -25.91
CA GLU A 47 -28.10 -11.64 -25.57
C GLU A 47 -27.11 -12.74 -25.22
N LYS A 48 -25.87 -12.61 -25.68
CA LYS A 48 -24.81 -13.58 -25.41
C LYS A 48 -23.47 -12.91 -25.25
N ILE A 49 -22.78 -13.20 -24.17
CA ILE A 49 -21.38 -12.80 -23.99
C ILE A 49 -20.53 -13.55 -25.04
N ILE A 50 -19.92 -12.80 -25.95
CA ILE A 50 -18.97 -13.30 -26.95
C ILE A 50 -17.61 -13.51 -26.30
N HIS A 51 -17.17 -12.54 -25.50
CA HIS A 51 -15.89 -12.55 -24.82
C HIS A 51 -15.98 -11.80 -23.50
N GLN A 52 -15.32 -12.33 -22.47
CA GLN A 52 -15.12 -11.62 -21.21
C GLN A 52 -13.70 -11.85 -20.72
N ARG A 53 -12.98 -10.76 -20.42
CA ARG A 53 -11.67 -10.78 -19.79
C ARG A 53 -11.75 -10.08 -18.45
N THR A 54 -11.13 -10.65 -17.43
CA THR A 54 -11.03 -9.99 -16.11
C THR A 54 -9.58 -9.99 -15.66
N ASN A 55 -9.07 -8.79 -15.40
CA ASN A 55 -7.73 -8.55 -14.88
C ASN A 55 -7.83 -8.07 -13.44
N THR A 56 -6.90 -8.50 -12.58
CA THR A 56 -6.88 -8.12 -11.17
C THR A 56 -5.45 -7.89 -10.70
N THR A 57 -5.26 -6.92 -9.81
CA THR A 57 -4.02 -6.70 -9.08
C THR A 57 -4.31 -6.68 -7.58
N PRO A 58 -3.43 -7.20 -6.71
CA PRO A 58 -3.62 -7.10 -5.26
C PRO A 58 -3.75 -5.64 -4.80
N PHE A 59 -4.61 -5.43 -3.81
CA PHE A 59 -4.89 -4.10 -3.28
C PHE A 59 -5.09 -4.13 -1.77
N ASP A 60 -4.90 -2.99 -1.13
CA ASP A 60 -5.11 -2.83 0.30
C ASP A 60 -6.45 -2.11 0.54
N LEU A 61 -7.19 -2.57 1.55
CA LEU A 61 -8.31 -1.85 2.15
C LEU A 61 -7.80 -1.10 3.37
N VAL A 62 -7.82 0.24 3.29
CA VAL A 62 -7.36 1.11 4.37
C VAL A 62 -8.56 1.74 5.08
N PRO A 63 -8.73 1.53 6.40
CA PRO A 63 -9.81 2.16 7.16
C PRO A 63 -9.80 3.68 6.99
N GLN A 64 -10.97 4.28 6.80
CA GLN A 64 -11.10 5.73 6.61
C GLN A 64 -10.89 6.51 7.92
N GLU A 65 -11.13 5.85 9.06
CA GLU A 65 -10.96 6.40 10.41
C GLU A 65 -10.23 5.40 11.31
N ALA A 66 -8.90 5.48 11.37
CA ALA A 66 -8.11 5.00 12.52
C ALA A 66 -6.66 5.47 12.41
N GLY A 67 -6.15 6.12 13.46
CA GLY A 67 -4.75 6.52 13.62
C GLY A 67 -3.76 5.36 13.82
N ALA A 68 -4.15 4.13 13.49
CA ALA A 68 -3.28 2.97 13.49
C ALA A 68 -3.10 2.54 12.03
N GLY A 69 -1.86 2.40 11.55
CA GLY A 69 -1.49 2.01 10.19
C GLY A 69 -1.89 0.57 9.80
N MET A 70 -3.15 0.20 10.05
CA MET A 70 -3.75 -1.08 9.73
C MET A 70 -4.26 -1.03 8.29
N ALA A 71 -3.72 -1.89 7.45
CA ALA A 71 -4.20 -2.11 6.09
C ALA A 71 -4.45 -3.61 5.92
N VAL A 72 -5.54 -3.97 5.24
CA VAL A 72 -5.83 -5.37 4.92
C VAL A 72 -5.62 -5.61 3.44
N ARG A 73 -4.70 -6.52 3.12
CA ARG A 73 -4.37 -6.87 1.75
C ARG A 73 -5.34 -7.90 1.19
N VAL A 74 -5.95 -7.56 0.06
CA VAL A 74 -6.79 -8.45 -0.74
C VAL A 74 -5.94 -9.05 -1.85
N MET A 75 -5.65 -10.35 -1.74
CA MET A 75 -4.82 -11.07 -2.72
C MET A 75 -5.62 -11.63 -3.89
N LYS A 76 -6.87 -12.06 -3.64
CA LYS A 76 -7.73 -12.75 -4.61
C LYS A 76 -9.14 -12.17 -4.62
N PRO A 77 -9.35 -11.02 -5.28
CA PRO A 77 -10.64 -10.34 -5.24
C PRO A 77 -11.78 -11.08 -5.94
N LEU A 78 -11.48 -12.02 -6.85
CA LEU A 78 -12.51 -12.78 -7.59
C LEU A 78 -13.11 -13.95 -6.80
N GLU A 79 -12.52 -14.32 -5.65
CA GLU A 79 -13.11 -15.32 -4.75
C GLU A 79 -14.24 -14.73 -3.89
N ALA A 80 -14.44 -13.41 -3.93
CA ALA A 80 -15.56 -12.76 -3.26
C ALA A 80 -16.90 -13.22 -3.87
N ALA A 81 -17.87 -13.53 -3.01
CA ALA A 81 -19.22 -13.91 -3.43
C ALA A 81 -19.91 -12.80 -4.25
N GLU A 82 -19.62 -11.54 -3.91
CA GLU A 82 -20.12 -10.38 -4.63
C GLU A 82 -19.01 -9.32 -4.70
N LEU A 83 -18.69 -8.88 -5.90
CA LEU A 83 -17.70 -7.83 -6.16
C LEU A 83 -18.37 -6.72 -6.98
N SER A 84 -18.60 -5.57 -6.35
CA SER A 84 -19.20 -4.41 -7.02
C SER A 84 -18.19 -3.76 -7.96
N LEU A 85 -18.46 -3.83 -9.26
CA LEU A 85 -17.70 -3.15 -10.32
C LEU A 85 -18.55 -2.03 -10.91
N GLU A 86 -17.96 -0.85 -11.10
CA GLU A 86 -18.60 0.28 -11.75
C GLU A 86 -18.37 0.20 -13.26
N THR A 87 -19.42 0.35 -14.07
CA THR A 87 -19.27 0.51 -15.53
C THR A 87 -18.63 1.87 -15.82
N VAL A 88 -17.38 1.86 -16.27
CA VAL A 88 -16.61 3.08 -16.59
C VAL A 88 -16.70 3.44 -18.06
N TYR A 89 -17.00 2.48 -18.92
CA TYR A 89 -17.22 2.69 -20.35
C TYR A 89 -18.26 1.70 -20.89
N GLU A 90 -19.07 2.20 -21.82
CA GLU A 90 -20.06 1.41 -22.53
C GLU A 90 -20.28 1.98 -23.93
N LYS A 91 -20.25 1.11 -24.94
CA LYS A 91 -20.54 1.48 -26.32
C LYS A 91 -21.22 0.35 -27.07
N PHE A 92 -22.30 0.70 -27.77
CA PHE A 92 -22.99 -0.22 -28.68
C PHE A 92 -22.57 0.02 -30.14
N HIS A 93 -22.12 -1.03 -30.80
CA HIS A 93 -21.75 -1.05 -32.21
C HIS A 93 -22.87 -1.72 -33.02
N PRO A 94 -23.74 -0.94 -33.68
CA PRO A 94 -24.89 -1.50 -34.40
C PRO A 94 -24.43 -2.30 -35.62
N SER A 95 -25.14 -3.39 -35.91
CA SER A 95 -24.90 -4.15 -37.15
C SER A 95 -25.45 -3.36 -38.33
N VAL A 96 -24.58 -2.92 -39.25
CA VAL A 96 -25.00 -2.31 -40.52
C VAL A 96 -25.67 -3.37 -41.39
N GLN A 97 -26.95 -3.17 -41.73
CA GLN A 97 -27.73 -4.10 -42.54
C GLN A 97 -27.71 -3.66 -44.01
N SER A 98 -27.22 -4.51 -44.91
CA SER A 98 -27.39 -4.32 -46.35
C SER A 98 -28.77 -4.80 -46.79
N PHE A 99 -29.30 -4.26 -47.90
CA PHE A 99 -30.62 -4.62 -48.44
C PHE A 99 -30.74 -6.14 -48.78
N THR A 100 -29.62 -6.81 -49.03
CA THR A 100 -29.54 -8.26 -49.24
C THR A 100 -29.65 -9.10 -47.96
N ASP A 101 -29.30 -8.53 -46.80
CA ASP A 101 -29.23 -9.25 -45.52
C ASP A 101 -30.63 -9.49 -44.93
N VAL A 102 -31.57 -8.60 -45.23
CA VAL A 102 -32.96 -8.67 -44.75
C VAL A 102 -33.65 -9.97 -45.20
N ILE A 103 -33.40 -10.43 -46.42
CA ILE A 103 -33.97 -11.68 -46.94
C ILE A 103 -33.31 -12.90 -46.27
N GLY A 104 -32.00 -12.82 -46.00
CA GLY A 104 -31.24 -13.90 -45.34
C GLY A 104 -31.70 -14.15 -43.90
N HIS A 105 -32.04 -13.10 -43.13
CA HIS A 105 -32.45 -13.22 -41.72
C HIS A 105 -33.81 -13.91 -41.53
N TYR A 106 -34.75 -13.75 -42.46
CA TYR A 106 -36.02 -14.49 -42.43
C TYR A 106 -35.82 -15.99 -42.68
N ILE A 107 -34.78 -16.37 -43.44
CA ILE A 107 -34.44 -17.76 -43.73
C ILE A 107 -33.61 -18.36 -42.58
N SER A 108 -32.66 -17.61 -42.01
CA SER A 108 -31.83 -18.07 -40.90
C SER A 108 -32.57 -18.12 -39.56
N GLY A 109 -33.63 -17.30 -39.40
CA GLY A 109 -34.33 -17.13 -38.14
C GLY A 109 -33.56 -16.32 -37.09
N GLU A 110 -32.49 -15.64 -37.49
CA GLU A 110 -31.68 -14.79 -36.62
C GLU A 110 -31.44 -13.42 -37.26
N ARG A 111 -31.61 -12.35 -36.47
CA ARG A 111 -31.37 -10.97 -36.87
C ARG A 111 -30.37 -10.31 -35.90
N PRO A 112 -29.11 -10.04 -36.31
CA PRO A 112 -28.14 -9.35 -35.47
C PRO A 112 -28.55 -7.88 -35.25
N LYS A 113 -28.48 -7.40 -34.01
CA LYS A 113 -28.72 -6.00 -33.64
C LYS A 113 -27.40 -5.24 -33.54
N GLY A 114 -26.37 -5.87 -32.97
CA GLY A 114 -25.05 -5.27 -32.80
C GLY A 114 -24.26 -5.92 -31.66
N ILE A 115 -23.11 -5.30 -31.34
CA ILE A 115 -22.20 -5.74 -30.29
C ILE A 115 -22.06 -4.63 -29.26
N GLN A 116 -22.33 -4.93 -27.99
CA GLN A 116 -22.09 -4.05 -26.87
C GLN A 116 -20.71 -4.34 -26.27
N GLU A 117 -19.89 -3.30 -26.16
CA GLU A 117 -18.59 -3.33 -25.52
C GLU A 117 -18.69 -2.58 -24.19
N THR A 118 -18.39 -3.26 -23.09
CA THR A 118 -18.41 -2.68 -21.74
C THR A 118 -17.09 -2.88 -21.02
N GLU A 119 -16.71 -1.86 -20.26
CA GLU A 119 -15.61 -1.93 -19.31
C GLU A 119 -16.12 -1.58 -17.92
N GLN A 120 -15.88 -2.48 -16.97
CA GLN A 120 -16.21 -2.28 -15.55
C GLN A 120 -14.96 -2.32 -14.69
N MET A 121 -14.88 -1.47 -13.66
CA MET A 121 -13.71 -1.39 -12.79
C MET A 121 -14.07 -1.27 -11.31
N LEU A 122 -13.25 -1.89 -10.46
CA LEU A 122 -13.13 -1.47 -9.06
C LEU A 122 -12.06 -0.38 -9.00
N LYS A 123 -12.47 0.88 -8.91
CA LYS A 123 -11.57 2.03 -8.97
C LYS A 123 -10.74 2.17 -7.69
N VAL A 124 -9.54 2.73 -7.84
CA VAL A 124 -8.76 3.19 -6.68
C VAL A 124 -9.53 4.34 -6.01
N GLY A 125 -9.56 4.35 -4.69
CA GLY A 125 -10.33 5.35 -3.91
C GLY A 125 -11.78 4.98 -3.65
N THR A 126 -12.30 3.89 -4.24
CA THR A 126 -13.64 3.38 -3.91
C THR A 126 -13.67 2.89 -2.46
N ALA A 127 -14.65 3.36 -1.69
CA ALA A 127 -14.96 2.82 -0.37
C ALA A 127 -15.66 1.46 -0.53
N LEU A 128 -15.13 0.43 0.11
CA LEU A 128 -15.63 -0.94 0.00
C LEU A 128 -15.66 -1.61 1.38
N THR A 129 -16.67 -2.45 1.61
CA THR A 129 -16.74 -3.31 2.78
C THR A 129 -16.52 -4.75 2.37
N GLY A 130 -15.42 -5.35 2.84
CA GLY A 130 -15.11 -6.76 2.64
C GLY A 130 -15.49 -7.60 3.85
N GLY A 131 -16.17 -8.72 3.63
CA GLY A 131 -16.36 -9.79 4.60
C GLY A 131 -15.54 -11.00 4.19
N GLY A 132 -14.79 -11.61 5.11
CA GLY A 132 -13.94 -12.77 4.82
C GLY A 132 -13.02 -13.14 5.97
N GLU A 133 -12.26 -14.21 5.75
CA GLU A 133 -11.23 -14.69 6.68
C GLU A 133 -9.95 -13.87 6.52
N LEU A 134 -9.36 -13.47 7.66
CA LEU A 134 -8.06 -12.81 7.69
C LEU A 134 -6.99 -13.86 7.92
N VAL A 135 -6.12 -14.04 6.93
CA VAL A 135 -4.92 -14.84 7.08
C VAL A 135 -3.78 -13.93 7.48
N LEU A 136 -3.23 -14.15 8.67
CA LEU A 136 -1.99 -13.50 9.10
C LEU A 136 -0.84 -14.15 8.34
N ASP A 137 -0.19 -13.38 7.48
CA ASP A 137 1.04 -13.82 6.84
C ASP A 137 2.21 -13.60 7.82
N ASN A 138 2.71 -14.71 8.38
CA ASN A 138 3.83 -14.69 9.31
C ASN A 138 5.07 -14.04 8.70
N ALA A 139 5.25 -14.08 7.37
CA ALA A 139 6.35 -13.41 6.71
C ALA A 139 6.28 -11.89 6.87
N THR A 140 5.09 -11.29 6.79
CA THR A 140 4.90 -9.84 6.97
C THR A 140 5.07 -9.45 8.44
N ILE A 141 4.70 -10.32 9.38
CA ILE A 141 4.96 -10.14 10.81
C ILE A 141 6.46 -10.18 11.09
N ASP A 142 7.18 -11.13 10.50
CA ASP A 142 8.63 -11.26 10.68
C ASP A 142 9.38 -10.12 10.00
N GLU A 143 8.93 -9.63 8.84
CA GLU A 143 9.45 -8.42 8.21
C GLU A 143 9.22 -7.18 9.09
N PHE A 144 8.04 -7.03 9.69
CA PHE A 144 7.73 -5.92 10.59
C PHE A 144 8.53 -6.00 11.90
N ARG A 145 8.67 -7.20 12.48
CA ARG A 145 9.53 -7.45 13.65
C ARG A 145 10.98 -7.14 13.34
N GLN A 146 11.51 -7.63 12.22
CA GLN A 146 12.88 -7.33 11.80
C GLN A 146 13.07 -5.85 11.47
N ALA A 147 12.07 -5.16 10.95
CA ALA A 147 12.13 -3.71 10.71
C ALA A 147 12.12 -2.93 12.04
N GLN A 148 11.28 -3.33 13.01
CA GLN A 148 11.30 -2.75 14.35
C GLN A 148 12.62 -3.05 15.09
N GLU A 149 13.13 -4.27 15.02
CA GLU A 149 14.41 -4.65 15.61
C GLU A 149 15.57 -3.89 14.98
N ARG A 150 15.57 -3.70 13.66
CA ARG A 150 16.56 -2.85 12.96
C ARG A 150 16.48 -1.40 13.43
N LEU A 151 15.28 -0.83 13.51
CA LEU A 151 15.09 0.55 13.99
C LEU A 151 15.51 0.70 15.47
N LEU A 152 15.22 -0.28 16.31
CA LEU A 152 15.66 -0.33 17.72
C LEU A 152 17.18 -0.49 17.83
N HIS A 153 17.81 -1.25 16.93
CA HIS A 153 19.26 -1.42 16.89
C HIS A 153 19.98 -0.18 16.35
N GLU A 154 19.43 0.49 15.33
CA GLU A 154 19.94 1.76 14.80
C GLU A 154 19.85 2.88 15.84
N THR A 155 18.70 3.01 16.51
CA THR A 155 18.53 3.97 17.62
C THR A 155 19.41 3.64 18.84
N SER A 156 19.66 2.36 19.12
CA SER A 156 20.56 1.94 20.19
C SER A 156 22.04 2.16 19.84
N ALA A 157 22.45 1.99 18.58
CA ALA A 157 23.83 2.21 18.16
C ALA A 157 24.21 3.70 18.14
N GLU A 158 23.33 4.55 17.60
CA GLU A 158 23.56 6.00 17.55
C GLU A 158 23.41 6.66 18.94
N GLY A 159 22.45 6.19 19.76
CA GLY A 159 22.26 6.63 21.14
C GLY A 159 23.35 6.14 22.11
N SER A 160 23.92 4.94 21.89
CA SER A 160 24.96 4.39 22.77
C SER A 160 26.30 5.10 22.60
N GLU A 161 26.73 5.42 21.39
CA GLU A 161 28.00 6.13 21.15
C GLU A 161 27.95 7.60 21.59
N THR A 162 26.82 8.28 21.39
CA THR A 162 26.63 9.66 21.89
C THR A 162 26.62 9.72 23.42
N LEU A 163 25.95 8.78 24.10
CA LEU A 163 25.98 8.66 25.56
C LEU A 163 27.37 8.27 26.08
N LYS A 164 28.10 7.37 25.39
CA LYS A 164 29.48 7.02 25.74
C LYS A 164 30.44 8.18 25.58
N ASN A 165 30.19 9.14 24.69
CA ASN A 165 31.03 10.32 24.55
C ASN A 165 30.56 11.52 25.38
N ALA A 166 29.37 11.46 26.00
CA ALA A 166 28.83 12.53 26.84
C ALA A 166 29.52 12.60 28.22
N CYS A 167 29.62 13.83 28.75
CA CYS A 167 30.05 14.13 30.11
C CYS A 167 29.13 13.45 31.13
N VAL A 168 29.69 12.71 32.09
CA VAL A 168 28.90 11.96 33.08
C VAL A 168 28.19 12.86 34.10
N VAL A 169 28.49 14.16 34.10
CA VAL A 169 27.91 15.13 35.04
C VAL A 169 26.68 15.79 34.43
N CYS A 170 26.79 16.34 33.22
CA CYS A 170 25.67 17.04 32.57
C CYS A 170 24.92 16.20 31.54
N LEU A 171 25.51 15.11 31.04
CA LEU A 171 25.00 14.27 29.94
C LEU A 171 24.73 15.03 28.61
N SER A 172 25.13 16.30 28.53
CA SER A 172 24.86 17.17 27.36
C SER A 172 26.11 17.43 26.52
N ALA A 173 27.21 17.82 27.15
CA ALA A 173 28.45 18.16 26.45
C ALA A 173 29.36 16.92 26.30
N PRO A 174 30.17 16.82 25.24
CA PRO A 174 31.13 15.73 25.11
C PRO A 174 32.23 15.81 26.19
N LYS A 175 32.80 14.66 26.52
CA LYS A 175 33.98 14.57 27.39
C LYS A 175 35.15 15.30 26.74
N SER A 176 35.74 16.23 27.47
CA SER A 176 36.85 17.04 26.97
C SER A 176 37.98 17.21 27.98
N CYS A 177 37.96 16.46 29.09
CA CYS A 177 38.94 16.55 30.17
C CYS A 177 39.51 15.16 30.52
N VAL A 178 40.84 15.06 30.59
CA VAL A 178 41.57 13.92 31.17
C VAL A 178 42.13 14.30 32.53
N PHE A 179 41.90 13.49 33.56
CA PHE A 179 42.44 13.72 34.90
C PHE A 179 43.70 12.87 35.13
N LEU A 180 44.88 13.50 35.26
CA LEU A 180 46.17 12.81 35.17
C LEU A 180 46.48 11.82 36.31
N GLU A 181 45.89 12.01 37.50
CA GLU A 181 46.14 11.10 38.64
C GLU A 181 45.38 9.78 38.51
N CYS A 182 44.22 9.77 37.82
CA CYS A 182 43.36 8.60 37.70
C CYS A 182 43.08 8.15 36.27
N GLY A 183 43.51 8.91 35.26
CA GLY A 183 43.32 8.64 33.83
C GLY A 183 41.89 8.77 33.29
N HIS A 184 40.87 8.95 34.13
CA HIS A 184 39.48 9.00 33.66
C HIS A 184 39.18 10.20 32.76
N VAL A 185 38.47 9.92 31.66
CA VAL A 185 37.92 10.88 30.71
C VAL A 185 36.40 10.88 30.86
N CYS A 186 35.88 11.68 31.79
CA CYS A 186 34.48 11.61 32.20
C CYS A 186 33.73 12.94 32.21
N SER A 187 34.41 14.08 32.08
CA SER A 187 33.79 15.39 32.23
C SER A 187 34.08 16.32 31.05
N CYS A 188 33.16 17.25 30.79
CA CYS A 188 33.45 18.45 29.99
C CYS A 188 34.15 19.52 30.83
N SER A 189 34.70 20.53 30.18
CA SER A 189 35.43 21.64 30.81
C SER A 189 34.57 22.42 31.82
N GLU A 190 33.33 22.73 31.46
CA GLU A 190 32.39 23.47 32.30
C GLU A 190 32.08 22.71 33.59
N CYS A 191 31.74 21.42 33.48
CA CYS A 191 31.47 20.59 34.65
C CYS A 191 32.71 20.41 35.53
N TYR A 192 33.91 20.29 34.95
CA TYR A 192 35.15 20.24 35.72
C TYR A 192 35.43 21.54 36.49
N GLN A 193 35.15 22.70 35.88
CA GLN A 193 35.30 24.00 36.55
C GLN A 193 34.31 24.16 37.70
N ALA A 194 33.10 23.62 37.55
CA ALA A 194 32.04 23.64 38.56
C ALA A 194 32.20 22.58 39.67
N LEU A 195 33.20 21.70 39.62
CA LEU A 195 33.43 20.72 40.69
C LEU A 195 33.78 21.44 42.01
N PRO A 196 33.24 20.97 43.15
CA PRO A 196 33.53 21.56 44.45
C PRO A 196 35.00 21.36 44.86
N GLU A 197 35.55 22.32 45.59
CA GLU A 197 36.89 22.22 46.15
C GLU A 197 36.91 21.39 47.45
N PRO A 198 37.87 20.46 47.64
CA PRO A 198 38.93 20.07 46.70
C PRO A 198 38.41 19.20 45.55
N LYS A 199 38.87 19.46 44.32
CA LYS A 199 38.41 18.75 43.13
C LYS A 199 38.66 17.24 43.18
N LYS A 200 37.61 16.45 42.95
CA LYS A 200 37.66 14.97 42.90
C LYS A 200 37.03 14.42 41.63
N CYS A 201 37.58 13.33 41.10
CA CYS A 201 37.06 12.65 39.91
C CYS A 201 35.64 12.10 40.16
N PRO A 202 34.64 12.38 39.29
CA PRO A 202 33.29 11.83 39.42
C PRO A 202 33.21 10.30 39.32
N MET A 203 34.16 9.66 38.62
CA MET A 203 34.17 8.21 38.43
C MET A 203 34.78 7.45 39.61
N CYS A 204 35.93 7.91 40.13
CA CYS A 204 36.72 7.17 41.12
C CYS A 204 36.99 7.91 42.43
N ARG A 205 36.55 9.18 42.53
CA ARG A 205 36.69 10.06 43.70
C ARG A 205 38.12 10.43 44.11
N GLN A 206 39.13 10.08 43.30
CA GLN A 206 40.52 10.48 43.50
C GLN A 206 40.68 12.00 43.31
N SER A 207 41.55 12.63 44.10
CA SER A 207 41.86 14.07 44.00
C SER A 207 42.44 14.40 42.63
N ILE A 208 41.98 15.50 42.02
CA ILE A 208 42.45 15.96 40.71
C ILE A 208 43.51 17.05 40.94
N SER A 209 44.78 16.73 40.68
CA SER A 209 45.89 17.70 40.76
C SER A 209 46.04 18.49 39.46
N ARG A 210 45.78 17.85 38.31
CA ARG A 210 46.04 18.35 36.96
C ARG A 210 45.01 17.81 35.98
N VAL A 211 44.59 18.66 35.04
CA VAL A 211 43.68 18.32 33.94
C VAL A 211 44.34 18.63 32.61
N VAL A 212 44.11 17.79 31.60
CA VAL A 212 44.51 18.03 30.21
C VAL A 212 43.25 18.07 29.34
N PRO A 213 43.01 19.17 28.59
CA PRO A 213 41.89 19.23 27.65
C PRO A 213 42.13 18.33 26.43
N LEU A 214 41.09 17.65 25.98
CA LEU A 214 41.10 16.88 24.73
C LEU A 214 40.62 17.78 23.58
N TYR A 215 41.41 17.84 22.51
CA TYR A 215 41.03 18.44 21.24
C TYR A 215 40.74 17.32 20.27
N ASN A 216 39.48 17.14 19.87
CA ASN A 216 39.16 16.28 18.73
C ASN A 216 39.62 17.02 17.46
N SER A 217 40.42 16.35 16.63
CA SER A 217 40.79 16.78 15.28
C SER A 217 39.66 16.51 14.29
#